data_AF-A0A941R8Y9-F1
#
_entry.id   AF-A0A941R8Y9-F1
#
_cell.length_a   1.000
_cell.length_b   1.000
_cell.length_c   1.000
_cell.angle_alpha   90.00
_cell.angle_beta   90.00
_cell.angle_gamma   90.00
#
_symmetry.space_group_name_H-M   'P 1'
#
loop_
_entity.id
_entity.type
_entity.pdbx_description
1 polymer ?
#
loop_
_entity_poly.entity_id
_entity_poly.type
_entity_poly.pdbx_seq_one_letter_code
_entity_poly.pdbx_strand_id
1 'polypeptide(L)'
;MGSEYIEIDVSAYAPRMQRTLLELNFLPVAYVPAMVFYQVERLDIVKMVRLNKRQDLGPLGLTGPVQAVADVVMRGFSTCVIAPRMARAIKEVPLFHGMNTEQATRLAGVCTVKSMRRGKRLFAEHDPTDRLYVVLQERVIISGGPSLAIMGTIHTGETCGEVSLLSARPHSATAMAVKEIEVAELPRKDLEDLIRRRPDIGVIIYRNLAIGLGDKLLRSGEWKRDQERSAAGRLLH
;
A
#
# COMPACT_ATOMS: atom_id res chain seq x y z
N MET A 1 14.78 25.52 7.62
CA MET A 1 14.73 24.95 6.26
C MET A 1 15.14 23.50 6.34
N GLY A 2 14.22 22.64 6.80
CA GLY A 2 14.52 21.24 7.12
C GLY A 2 14.60 20.40 5.84
N SER A 3 15.68 19.65 5.70
CA SER A 3 16.08 18.92 4.49
C SER A 3 14.93 18.11 3.88
N GLU A 4 14.57 18.41 2.64
CA GLU A 4 13.52 17.71 1.88
C GLU A 4 13.87 16.23 1.60
N TYR A 5 15.15 15.89 1.74
CA TYR A 5 15.69 14.54 1.62
C TYR A 5 16.82 14.30 2.63
N ILE A 6 17.09 13.02 2.92
CA ILE A 6 18.24 12.55 3.71
C ILE A 6 19.18 11.84 2.75
N GLU A 7 20.46 12.13 2.86
CA GLU A 7 21.52 11.47 2.10
C GLU A 7 22.46 10.75 3.05
N ILE A 8 22.97 9.60 2.63
CA ILE A 8 23.98 8.84 3.35
C ILE A 8 24.97 8.22 2.35
N ASP A 9 26.25 8.26 2.70
CA ASP A 9 27.28 7.52 2.01
C ASP A 9 27.52 6.20 2.75
N VAL A 10 27.39 5.09 2.03
CA VAL A 10 27.69 3.75 2.57
C VAL A 10 28.81 3.11 1.77
N SER A 11 29.73 2.42 2.46
CA SER A 11 30.79 1.68 1.80
C SER A 11 30.22 0.68 0.79
N ALA A 12 30.78 0.67 -0.42
CA ALA A 12 30.43 -0.29 -1.47
C ALA A 12 30.73 -1.74 -1.06
N TYR A 13 31.64 -1.93 -0.11
CA TYR A 13 32.04 -3.23 0.44
C TYR A 13 31.19 -3.70 1.64
N ALA A 14 30.14 -2.95 2.01
CA ALA A 14 29.26 -3.26 3.14
C ALA A 14 27.84 -3.68 2.69
N PRO A 15 27.64 -4.84 2.04
CA PRO A 15 26.36 -5.24 1.44
C PRO A 15 25.23 -5.41 2.45
N ARG A 16 25.54 -5.79 3.70
CA ARG A 16 24.55 -5.86 4.79
C ARG A 16 23.99 -4.48 5.13
N MET A 17 24.86 -3.47 5.23
CA MET A 17 24.46 -2.09 5.53
C MET A 17 23.68 -1.48 4.37
N GLN A 18 24.10 -1.71 3.13
CA GLN A 18 23.35 -1.31 1.94
C GLN A 18 21.94 -1.92 1.93
N ARG A 19 21.80 -3.21 2.29
CA ARG A 19 20.49 -3.86 2.41
C ARG A 19 19.63 -3.23 3.49
N THR A 20 20.18 -2.94 4.67
CA THR A 20 19.44 -2.24 5.73
C THR A 20 19.01 -0.84 5.30
N LEU A 21 19.86 -0.09 4.59
CA LEU A 21 19.51 1.23 4.07
C LEU A 21 18.40 1.16 3.01
N LEU A 22 18.46 0.15 2.13
CA LEU A 22 17.34 -0.18 1.24
C LEU A 22 16.07 -0.54 2.03
N GLU A 23 16.12 -1.22 3.17
CA GLU A 23 14.94 -1.46 4.00
C GLU A 23 14.40 -0.19 4.70
N LEU A 24 15.26 0.82 4.89
CA LEU A 24 14.95 2.10 5.54
C LEU A 24 14.52 3.22 4.57
N ASN A 25 14.26 2.87 3.31
CA ASN A 25 13.86 3.75 2.21
C ASN A 25 14.98 4.62 1.60
N PHE A 26 16.25 4.25 1.77
CA PHE A 26 17.35 4.90 1.04
C PHE A 26 17.60 4.20 -0.30
N LEU A 27 17.75 4.98 -1.37
CA LEU A 27 17.99 4.49 -2.73
C LEU A 27 19.37 4.86 -3.24
N PRO A 28 20.10 3.94 -3.88
CA PRO A 28 21.39 4.25 -4.48
C PRO A 28 21.18 5.23 -5.64
N VAL A 29 21.87 6.38 -5.58
CA VAL A 29 21.81 7.42 -6.60
C VAL A 29 23.14 7.61 -7.33
N ALA A 30 24.26 7.21 -6.72
CA ALA A 30 25.56 7.26 -7.36
C ALA A 30 26.52 6.23 -6.75
N TYR A 31 27.45 5.75 -7.57
CA TYR A 31 28.65 5.06 -7.13
C TYR A 31 29.83 6.02 -7.26
N VAL A 32 30.59 6.21 -6.19
CA VAL A 32 31.78 7.05 -6.18
C VAL A 32 32.99 6.16 -5.88
N PRO A 33 33.82 5.86 -6.89
CA PRO A 33 35.04 5.10 -6.66
C PRO A 33 36.00 5.93 -5.81
N ALA A 34 36.80 5.24 -5.00
CA ALA A 34 37.93 5.81 -4.31
C ALA A 34 38.93 6.36 -5.34
N MET A 35 39.05 7.69 -5.40
CA MET A 35 40.16 8.30 -6.11
C MET A 35 41.42 8.16 -5.26
N VAL A 36 42.49 7.65 -5.86
CA VAL A 36 43.78 7.44 -5.21
C VAL A 36 44.44 8.79 -4.96
N PHE A 37 44.55 9.18 -3.70
CA PHE A 37 45.44 10.24 -3.26
C PHE A 37 46.62 9.60 -2.54
N TYR A 38 47.85 10.05 -2.84
CA TYR A 38 49.03 9.65 -2.08
C TYR A 38 48.74 9.86 -0.57
N GLN A 39 48.81 8.79 0.22
CA GLN A 39 48.75 8.75 1.69
C GLN A 39 47.38 8.64 2.39
N VAL A 40 46.23 8.52 1.69
CA VAL A 40 44.95 8.20 2.35
C VAL A 40 44.14 7.19 1.53
N GLU A 41 43.95 5.96 2.04
CA GLU A 41 42.98 5.03 1.47
C GLU A 41 41.56 5.53 1.79
N ARG A 42 40.78 5.82 0.74
CA ARG A 42 39.32 5.96 0.85
C ARG A 42 38.67 4.70 0.31
N LEU A 43 37.54 4.32 0.88
CA LEU A 43 36.72 3.22 0.37
C LEU A 43 35.82 3.73 -0.75
N ASP A 44 35.51 2.86 -1.71
CA ASP A 44 34.42 3.10 -2.65
C ASP A 44 33.12 3.29 -1.87
N ILE A 45 32.31 4.27 -2.27
CA ILE A 45 31.03 4.57 -1.62
C ILE A 45 29.88 4.48 -2.61
N VAL A 46 28.73 4.04 -2.11
CA VAL A 46 27.44 4.17 -2.75
C VAL A 46 26.70 5.30 -2.04
N LYS A 47 26.43 6.38 -2.75
CA LYS A 47 25.59 7.46 -2.25
C LYS A 47 24.15 7.00 -2.30
N MET A 48 23.45 7.05 -1.18
CA MET A 48 22.05 6.69 -1.08
C MET A 48 21.20 7.84 -0.54
N VAL A 49 20.00 8.00 -1.09
CA VAL A 49 19.08 9.11 -0.77
C VAL A 49 17.71 8.57 -0.37
N ARG A 50 17.12 9.13 0.68
CA ARG A 50 15.74 8.93 1.10
C ARG A 50 14.99 10.26 1.05
N LEU A 51 13.87 10.32 0.35
CA LEU A 51 12.97 11.46 0.37
C LEU A 51 12.10 11.41 1.64
N ASN A 52 12.08 12.49 2.44
CA ASN A 52 11.23 12.54 3.65
C ASN A 52 9.79 12.93 3.35
N LYS A 53 9.53 13.50 2.16
CA LYS A 53 8.19 13.76 1.62
C LYS A 53 8.11 13.18 0.22
N ARG A 54 6.94 12.62 -0.16
CA ARG A 54 6.62 12.52 -1.59
C ARG A 54 6.61 13.96 -2.11
N GLN A 55 7.59 14.30 -2.94
CA GLN A 55 7.49 15.53 -3.70
C GLN A 55 6.38 15.31 -4.72
N ASP A 56 5.21 15.87 -4.44
CA ASP A 56 4.32 16.30 -5.50
C ASP A 56 5.07 17.43 -6.20
N LEU A 57 5.55 17.18 -7.42
CA LEU A 57 6.23 18.20 -8.22
C LEU A 57 5.29 19.39 -8.51
N GLY A 58 4.00 19.28 -8.14
CA GLY A 58 3.02 20.32 -8.38
C GLY A 58 2.95 20.64 -9.87
N PRO A 59 2.49 21.85 -10.24
CA PRO A 59 2.55 22.30 -11.61
C PRO A 59 3.96 22.81 -11.96
N LEU A 60 5.02 22.05 -11.64
CA LEU A 60 6.30 22.28 -12.30
C LEU A 60 6.05 22.03 -13.79
N GLY A 61 6.13 23.10 -14.59
CA GLY A 61 6.00 23.05 -16.04
C GLY A 61 7.19 22.33 -16.66
N LEU A 62 7.26 21.01 -16.47
CA LEU A 62 8.26 20.17 -17.10
C LEU A 62 7.94 20.09 -18.59
N THR A 63 8.97 20.22 -19.42
CA THR A 63 8.84 19.95 -20.85
C THR A 63 8.55 18.46 -21.04
N GLY A 64 7.83 18.08 -22.11
CA GLY A 64 7.46 16.68 -22.37
C GLY A 64 8.61 15.66 -22.21
N PRO A 65 9.83 15.91 -22.73
CA PRO A 65 10.97 15.03 -22.54
C PRO A 65 11.42 14.91 -21.08
N VAL A 66 11.41 16.02 -20.33
CA VAL A 66 11.81 16.04 -18.91
C VAL A 66 10.75 15.38 -18.04
N GLN A 67 9.46 15.54 -18.36
CA GLN A 67 8.37 14.83 -17.69
C GLN A 67 8.53 13.32 -17.82
N ALA A 68 8.87 12.81 -19.00
CA ALA A 68 9.08 11.37 -19.20
C ALA A 68 10.23 10.82 -18.33
N VAL A 69 11.33 11.56 -18.21
CA VAL A 69 12.45 11.19 -17.33
C VAL A 69 12.06 11.32 -15.86
N ALA A 70 11.40 12.41 -15.47
CA ALA A 70 10.90 12.63 -14.12
C ALA A 70 9.93 11.51 -13.71
N ASP A 71 9.01 11.08 -14.58
CA ASP A 71 8.10 9.97 -14.31
C ASP A 71 8.85 8.65 -14.10
N VAL A 72 9.96 8.41 -14.81
CA VAL A 72 10.80 7.22 -14.61
C VAL A 72 11.55 7.29 -13.27
N VAL A 73 12.15 8.43 -12.95
CA VAL A 73 12.93 8.63 -11.71
C VAL A 73 12.02 8.67 -10.48
N MET A 74 10.92 9.40 -10.55
CA MET A 74 9.89 9.46 -9.52
C MET A 74 9.20 8.11 -9.36
N ARG A 75 9.05 7.31 -10.44
CA ARG A 75 8.75 5.89 -10.29
C ARG A 75 9.85 5.19 -9.53
N GLY A 76 11.13 5.38 -9.80
CA GLY A 76 12.23 4.83 -8.98
C GLY A 76 12.08 5.12 -7.47
N PHE A 77 11.70 6.36 -7.11
CA PHE A 77 11.37 6.74 -5.72
C PHE A 77 10.01 6.22 -5.23
N SER A 78 9.08 5.88 -6.13
CA SER A 78 7.78 5.29 -5.82
C SER A 78 7.82 3.75 -5.77
N THR A 79 8.78 3.12 -6.46
CA THR A 79 8.86 1.68 -6.72
C THR A 79 9.98 1.01 -5.92
N CYS A 80 10.67 1.75 -5.09
CA CYS A 80 11.79 1.20 -4.36
C CYS A 80 11.66 1.74 -2.94
N VAL A 81 10.89 1.00 -2.16
CA VAL A 81 11.22 0.42 -0.86
C VAL A 81 9.91 -0.05 -0.25
N ILE A 82 9.77 -1.36 -0.13
CA ILE A 82 8.64 -1.96 0.55
C ILE A 82 8.78 -1.60 2.02
N ALA A 83 7.90 -0.74 2.55
CA ALA A 83 7.90 -0.39 3.96
C ALA A 83 8.01 -1.66 4.82
N PRO A 84 8.82 -1.70 5.91
CA PRO A 84 9.08 -2.93 6.67
C PRO A 84 7.80 -3.66 7.12
N ARG A 85 6.74 -2.90 7.42
CA ARG A 85 5.40 -3.42 7.71
C ARG A 85 4.77 -4.14 6.51
N MET A 86 4.83 -3.56 5.32
CA MET A 86 4.39 -4.21 4.09
C MET A 86 5.24 -5.45 3.77
N ALA A 87 6.55 -5.40 3.99
CA ALA A 87 7.44 -6.54 3.75
C ALA A 87 7.06 -7.75 4.63
N ARG A 88 6.65 -7.51 5.88
CA ARG A 88 6.07 -8.54 6.76
C ARG A 88 4.71 -8.99 6.25
N ALA A 89 3.87 -8.06 5.81
CA ALA A 89 2.52 -8.31 5.34
C ALA A 89 2.47 -9.23 4.11
N ILE A 90 3.48 -9.22 3.25
CA ILE A 90 3.58 -10.12 2.08
C ILE A 90 3.31 -11.60 2.44
N LYS A 91 3.71 -12.04 3.64
CA LYS A 91 3.54 -13.44 4.07
C LYS A 91 2.16 -13.74 4.64
N GLU A 92 1.52 -12.76 5.26
CA GLU A 92 0.31 -12.94 6.07
C GLU A 92 -0.97 -12.50 5.35
N VAL A 93 -0.84 -11.65 4.33
CA VAL A 93 -1.97 -11.03 3.64
C VAL A 93 -2.45 -11.93 2.50
N PRO A 94 -3.73 -12.36 2.50
CA PRO A 94 -4.28 -13.22 1.45
C PRO A 94 -4.16 -12.68 0.03
N LEU A 95 -4.09 -11.35 -0.14
CA LEU A 95 -3.85 -10.70 -1.43
C LEU A 95 -2.59 -11.24 -2.14
N PHE A 96 -1.55 -11.63 -1.39
CA PHE A 96 -0.27 -12.10 -1.93
C PHE A 96 -0.18 -13.64 -2.06
N HIS A 97 -1.22 -14.38 -1.65
CA HIS A 97 -1.20 -15.85 -1.72
C HIS A 97 -0.97 -16.35 -3.15
N GLY A 98 -0.05 -17.29 -3.30
CA GLY A 98 0.31 -17.88 -4.59
C GLY A 98 1.27 -17.04 -5.44
N MET A 99 1.73 -15.88 -4.95
CA MET A 99 2.77 -15.09 -5.61
C MET A 99 4.16 -15.58 -5.25
N ASN A 100 5.08 -15.60 -6.22
CA ASN A 100 6.50 -15.75 -5.94
C ASN A 100 7.09 -14.44 -5.38
N THR A 101 8.34 -14.48 -4.91
CA THR A 101 9.01 -13.33 -4.29
C THR A 101 9.09 -12.12 -5.21
N GLU A 102 9.32 -12.30 -6.50
CA GLU A 102 9.40 -11.19 -7.47
C GLU A 102 8.02 -10.56 -7.67
N GLN A 103 6.98 -11.37 -7.88
CA GLN A 103 5.61 -10.93 -8.06
C GLN A 103 5.09 -10.17 -6.82
N ALA A 104 5.31 -10.72 -5.64
CA ALA A 104 4.94 -10.09 -4.38
C ALA A 104 5.68 -8.75 -4.19
N THR A 105 6.97 -8.71 -4.55
CA THR A 105 7.79 -7.50 -4.49
C THR A 105 7.26 -6.42 -5.43
N ARG A 106 6.83 -6.79 -6.65
CA ARG A 106 6.24 -5.87 -7.62
C ARG A 106 4.93 -5.26 -7.11
N LEU A 107 4.03 -6.09 -6.57
CA LEU A 107 2.78 -5.60 -6.00
C LEU A 107 3.02 -4.73 -4.76
N ALA A 108 3.90 -5.16 -3.87
CA ALA A 108 4.23 -4.37 -2.68
C ALA A 108 4.89 -3.04 -3.03
N GLY A 109 5.65 -2.97 -4.14
CA GLY A 109 6.30 -1.75 -4.63
C GLY A 109 5.34 -0.69 -5.18
N VAL A 110 4.09 -1.03 -5.49
CA VAL A 110 3.06 -0.05 -5.87
C VAL A 110 2.15 0.35 -4.70
N CYS A 111 2.37 -0.23 -3.51
CA CYS A 111 1.64 0.10 -2.31
C CYS A 111 2.32 1.21 -1.49
N THR A 112 1.51 2.03 -0.80
CA THR A 112 1.99 3.08 0.11
C THR A 112 1.43 2.87 1.50
N VAL A 113 2.28 2.75 2.52
CA VAL A 113 1.80 2.60 3.90
C VAL A 113 1.43 3.95 4.50
N LYS A 114 0.28 4.02 5.17
CA LYS A 114 -0.20 5.19 5.91
C LYS A 114 -0.79 4.82 7.25
N SER A 115 -0.54 5.67 8.24
CA SER A 115 -1.20 5.63 9.54
C SER A 115 -2.41 6.58 9.53
N MET A 116 -3.53 6.13 10.08
CA MET A 116 -4.77 6.90 10.15
C MET A 116 -5.28 6.96 11.58
N ARG A 117 -5.66 8.16 12.03
CA ARG A 117 -6.22 8.37 13.38
C ARG A 117 -7.63 7.78 13.49
N ARG A 118 -8.04 7.48 14.73
CA ARG A 118 -9.41 7.10 15.07
C ARG A 118 -10.43 8.07 14.44
N GLY A 119 -11.50 7.53 13.89
CA GLY A 119 -12.60 8.27 13.26
C GLY A 119 -12.30 8.78 11.86
N LYS A 120 -11.08 8.62 11.33
CA LYS A 120 -10.81 8.91 9.93
C LYS A 120 -11.43 7.85 9.03
N ARG A 121 -12.10 8.33 7.97
CA ARG A 121 -12.65 7.49 6.91
C ARG A 121 -11.55 7.17 5.90
N LEU A 122 -11.50 5.92 5.46
CA LEU A 122 -10.70 5.51 4.31
C LEU A 122 -11.41 5.97 3.03
N PHE A 123 -12.71 5.69 2.94
CA PHE A 123 -13.63 6.18 1.92
C PHE A 123 -15.03 6.30 2.52
N ALA A 124 -15.88 7.15 1.94
CA ALA A 124 -17.29 7.25 2.26
C ALA A 124 -18.17 6.57 1.20
N GLU A 125 -19.40 6.27 1.59
CA GLU A 125 -20.43 5.86 0.63
C GLU A 125 -20.61 6.93 -0.45
N HIS A 126 -20.76 6.47 -1.70
CA HIS A 126 -20.82 7.28 -2.93
C HIS A 126 -19.52 7.98 -3.34
N ASP A 127 -18.43 7.88 -2.57
CA ASP A 127 -17.13 8.37 -3.04
C ASP A 127 -16.71 7.61 -4.32
N PRO A 128 -16.09 8.31 -5.29
CA PRO A 128 -15.48 7.63 -6.43
C PRO A 128 -14.32 6.75 -5.96
N THR A 129 -14.12 5.61 -6.64
CA THR A 129 -13.04 4.70 -6.27
C THR A 129 -11.73 5.05 -6.96
N ASP A 130 -10.78 5.51 -6.15
CA ASP A 130 -9.43 5.86 -6.60
C ASP A 130 -8.35 4.90 -6.07
N ARG A 131 -8.65 4.07 -5.05
CA ARG A 131 -7.69 3.15 -4.45
C ARG A 131 -8.32 1.97 -3.71
N LEU A 132 -7.52 0.91 -3.55
CA LEU A 132 -7.76 -0.24 -2.68
C LEU A 132 -6.95 -0.08 -1.40
N TYR A 133 -7.44 -0.63 -0.30
CA TYR A 133 -6.70 -0.65 0.96
C TYR A 133 -6.47 -2.08 1.43
N VAL A 134 -5.31 -2.32 2.07
CA VAL A 134 -5.03 -3.51 2.88
C VAL A 134 -4.86 -3.06 4.32
N VAL A 135 -5.60 -3.65 5.26
CA VAL A 135 -5.48 -3.33 6.68
C VAL A 135 -4.24 -4.03 7.24
N LEU A 136 -3.23 -3.29 7.69
CA LEU A 136 -1.98 -3.86 8.20
C LEU A 136 -1.98 -3.98 9.73
N GLN A 137 -2.75 -3.14 10.41
CA GLN A 137 -2.88 -3.15 11.85
C GLN A 137 -4.26 -2.63 12.27
N GLU A 138 -4.83 -3.26 13.31
CA GLU A 138 -6.17 -2.99 13.84
C GLU A 138 -7.27 -3.29 12.80
N ARG A 139 -8.49 -2.79 13.03
CA ARG A 139 -9.67 -3.12 12.24
C ARG A 139 -10.40 -1.88 11.72
N VAL A 140 -11.10 -2.05 10.61
CA VAL A 140 -11.92 -1.02 9.96
C VAL A 140 -13.38 -1.45 10.00
N ILE A 141 -14.27 -0.55 10.39
CA ILE A 141 -15.72 -0.79 10.34
C ILE A 141 -16.25 -0.37 8.98
N ILE A 142 -17.10 -1.22 8.40
CA ILE A 142 -17.91 -0.89 7.23
C ILE A 142 -19.32 -0.54 7.72
N SER A 143 -19.81 0.62 7.34
CA SER A 143 -21.19 1.06 7.60
C SER A 143 -21.82 1.64 6.34
N GLY A 144 -23.14 1.62 6.25
CA GLY A 144 -23.80 2.21 5.08
C GLY A 144 -25.30 2.39 5.26
N GLY A 145 -25.92 3.01 4.26
CA GLY A 145 -27.33 3.32 4.25
C GLY A 145 -27.72 4.49 5.18
N PRO A 146 -29.02 4.84 5.20
CA PRO A 146 -29.49 6.07 5.87
C PRO A 146 -29.21 6.12 7.37
N SER A 147 -29.17 4.97 8.04
CA SER A 147 -28.93 4.86 9.48
C SER A 147 -27.45 4.68 9.86
N LEU A 148 -26.54 4.67 8.89
CA LEU A 148 -25.11 4.34 9.09
C LEU A 148 -24.93 3.02 9.87
N ALA A 149 -25.81 2.05 9.60
CA ALA A 149 -25.75 0.75 10.24
C ALA A 149 -24.42 0.07 9.92
N ILE A 150 -23.80 -0.53 10.93
CA ILE A 150 -22.61 -1.37 10.74
C ILE A 150 -23.02 -2.55 9.86
N MET A 151 -22.28 -2.80 8.78
CA MET A 151 -22.51 -3.92 7.85
C MET A 151 -21.49 -5.04 8.03
N GLY A 152 -20.33 -4.71 8.60
CA GLY A 152 -19.25 -5.66 8.82
C GLY A 152 -17.99 -5.00 9.36
N THR A 153 -16.98 -5.83 9.61
CA THR A 153 -15.65 -5.42 10.05
C THR A 153 -14.62 -6.03 9.10
N ILE A 154 -13.62 -5.22 8.74
CA ILE A 154 -12.45 -5.64 7.98
C ILE A 154 -11.30 -5.79 8.97
N HIS A 155 -10.70 -6.97 8.98
CA HIS A 155 -9.65 -7.35 9.92
C HIS A 155 -8.25 -7.11 9.35
N THR A 156 -7.24 -7.19 10.22
CA THR A 156 -5.84 -7.20 9.81
C THR A 156 -5.62 -8.27 8.74
N GLY A 157 -4.93 -7.88 7.68
CA GLY A 157 -4.60 -8.68 6.51
C GLY A 157 -5.66 -8.65 5.41
N GLU A 158 -6.85 -8.11 5.69
CA GLU A 158 -7.93 -8.07 4.72
C GLU A 158 -7.90 -6.78 3.88
N THR A 159 -8.49 -6.88 2.69
CA THR A 159 -8.66 -5.74 1.79
C THR A 159 -9.95 -4.98 2.07
N CYS A 160 -10.05 -3.72 1.67
CA CYS A 160 -11.33 -3.03 1.51
C CYS A 160 -11.31 -2.08 0.31
N GLY A 161 -12.47 -1.86 -0.31
CA GLY A 161 -12.63 -1.10 -1.56
C GLY A 161 -12.66 -1.95 -2.82
N GLU A 162 -12.52 -3.27 -2.70
CA GLU A 162 -12.46 -4.21 -3.83
C GLU A 162 -13.74 -4.23 -4.66
N VAL A 163 -14.92 -4.14 -4.04
CA VAL A 163 -16.20 -4.17 -4.76
C VAL A 163 -16.27 -3.06 -5.79
N SER A 164 -15.94 -1.84 -5.36
CA SER A 164 -16.01 -0.65 -6.19
C SER A 164 -14.88 -0.59 -7.21
N LEU A 165 -13.70 -1.10 -6.86
CA LEU A 165 -12.59 -1.25 -7.79
C LEU A 165 -12.92 -2.24 -8.93
N LEU A 166 -13.44 -3.42 -8.59
CA LEU A 166 -13.74 -4.49 -9.55
C LEU A 166 -14.96 -4.17 -10.42
N SER A 167 -15.98 -3.52 -9.85
CA SER A 167 -17.21 -3.16 -10.58
C SER A 167 -17.12 -1.82 -11.32
N ALA A 168 -16.04 -1.04 -11.09
CA ALA A 168 -15.89 0.32 -11.58
C ALA A 168 -17.08 1.24 -11.21
N ARG A 169 -17.63 1.06 -10.01
CA ARG A 169 -18.75 1.86 -9.45
C ARG A 169 -18.28 2.65 -8.23
N PRO A 170 -19.02 3.68 -7.78
CA PRO A 170 -18.76 4.34 -6.51
C PRO A 170 -18.79 3.38 -5.31
N HIS A 171 -18.23 3.82 -4.18
CA HIS A 171 -18.31 3.08 -2.93
C HIS A 171 -19.76 2.88 -2.47
N SER A 172 -20.12 1.63 -2.16
CA SER A 172 -21.47 1.27 -1.70
C SER A 172 -21.64 1.38 -0.18
N ALA A 173 -20.56 1.72 0.53
CA ALA A 173 -20.51 1.81 1.97
C ALA A 173 -19.34 2.71 2.39
N THR A 174 -19.36 3.16 3.64
CA THR A 174 -18.29 3.91 4.29
C THR A 174 -17.36 2.97 5.05
N ALA A 175 -16.05 3.17 4.90
CA ALA A 175 -15.02 2.48 5.69
C ALA A 175 -14.35 3.45 6.67
N MET A 176 -14.34 3.12 7.96
CA MET A 176 -13.85 4.01 9.02
C MET A 176 -12.93 3.32 10.03
N ALA A 177 -11.87 4.02 10.41
CA ALA A 177 -10.93 3.62 11.44
C ALA A 177 -11.54 3.72 12.85
N VAL A 178 -11.62 2.60 13.57
CA VAL A 178 -12.18 2.57 14.94
C VAL A 178 -11.16 3.01 16.00
N LYS A 179 -9.88 2.80 15.69
CA LYS A 179 -8.71 3.22 16.47
C LYS A 179 -7.70 3.85 15.53
N GLU A 180 -6.53 4.21 16.04
CA GLU A 180 -5.38 4.43 15.18
C GLU A 180 -5.04 3.12 14.45
N ILE A 181 -4.98 3.18 13.12
CA ILE A 181 -4.75 2.02 12.25
C ILE A 181 -3.56 2.29 11.32
N GLU A 182 -2.98 1.21 10.80
CA GLU A 182 -2.06 1.27 9.66
C GLU A 182 -2.66 0.54 8.48
N VAL A 183 -2.60 1.15 7.30
CA VAL A 183 -3.12 0.61 6.05
C VAL A 183 -2.08 0.73 4.96
N ALA A 184 -2.10 -0.19 4.01
CA ALA A 184 -1.47 -0.01 2.72
C ALA A 184 -2.50 0.48 1.72
N GLU A 185 -2.20 1.60 1.07
CA GLU A 185 -2.97 2.11 -0.05
C GLU A 185 -2.37 1.61 -1.36
N LEU A 186 -3.22 1.08 -2.23
CA LEU A 186 -2.90 0.68 -3.58
C LEU A 186 -3.73 1.54 -4.54
N PRO A 187 -3.15 2.58 -5.16
CA PRO A 187 -3.86 3.41 -6.13
C PRO A 187 -4.37 2.57 -7.30
N ARG A 188 -5.60 2.84 -7.74
CA ARG A 188 -6.23 2.09 -8.83
C ARG A 188 -5.40 2.15 -10.13
N LYS A 189 -4.88 3.34 -10.46
CA LYS A 189 -4.04 3.54 -11.66
C LYS A 189 -2.77 2.69 -11.61
N ASP A 190 -2.11 2.64 -10.47
CA ASP A 190 -0.86 1.86 -10.32
C ASP A 190 -1.13 0.35 -10.39
N LEU A 191 -2.27 -0.10 -9.85
CA LEU A 191 -2.71 -1.49 -10.01
C LEU A 191 -3.04 -1.82 -11.48
N GLU A 192 -3.80 -0.97 -12.17
CA GLU A 192 -4.14 -1.16 -13.58
C GLU A 192 -2.89 -1.21 -14.46
N ASP A 193 -1.92 -0.32 -14.22
CA ASP A 193 -0.63 -0.31 -14.91
C ASP A 193 0.21 -1.55 -14.61
N LEU A 194 0.23 -2.02 -13.37
CA LEU A 194 0.91 -3.25 -12.98
C LEU A 194 0.31 -4.45 -13.71
N ILE A 195 -1.03 -4.57 -13.71
CA ILE A 195 -1.75 -5.67 -14.38
C ILE A 195 -1.49 -5.65 -15.88
N ARG A 196 -1.51 -4.47 -16.51
CA ARG A 196 -1.23 -4.33 -17.95
C ARG A 196 0.19 -4.82 -18.30
N ARG A 197 1.18 -4.53 -17.45
CA ARG A 197 2.57 -4.92 -17.67
C ARG A 197 2.87 -6.37 -17.27
N ARG A 198 2.16 -6.88 -16.27
CA ARG A 198 2.34 -8.20 -15.66
C ARG A 198 0.99 -8.91 -15.48
N PRO A 199 0.40 -9.42 -16.58
CA PRO A 199 -0.89 -10.12 -16.51
C PRO A 199 -0.84 -11.36 -15.59
N ASP A 200 0.33 -11.98 -15.45
CA ASP A 200 0.57 -13.10 -14.53
C ASP A 200 0.27 -12.71 -13.07
N ILE A 201 0.60 -11.48 -12.66
CA ILE A 201 0.28 -10.96 -11.33
C ILE A 201 -1.22 -10.64 -11.23
N GLY A 202 -1.79 -10.05 -12.28
CA GLY A 202 -3.19 -9.63 -12.31
C GLY A 202 -4.19 -10.76 -12.09
N VAL A 203 -3.95 -11.93 -12.70
CA VAL A 203 -4.80 -13.12 -12.51
C VAL A 203 -4.82 -13.55 -11.04
N ILE A 204 -3.66 -13.54 -10.38
CA ILE A 204 -3.55 -13.91 -8.96
C ILE A 204 -4.27 -12.88 -8.08
N ILE A 205 -4.07 -11.58 -8.33
CA ILE A 205 -4.74 -10.50 -7.59
C ILE A 205 -6.25 -10.64 -7.69
N TYR A 206 -6.81 -10.75 -8.91
CA TYR A 206 -8.26 -10.84 -9.09
C TYR A 206 -8.84 -12.08 -8.42
N ARG A 207 -8.16 -13.23 -8.53
CA ARG A 207 -8.55 -14.45 -7.80
C ARG A 207 -8.59 -14.21 -6.29
N ASN A 208 -7.53 -13.64 -5.72
CA ASN A 208 -7.43 -13.44 -4.27
C ASN A 208 -8.44 -12.41 -3.76
N LEU A 209 -8.72 -11.36 -4.54
CA LEU A 209 -9.81 -10.41 -4.23
C LEU A 209 -11.18 -11.08 -4.26
N ALA A 210 -11.46 -11.93 -5.26
CA ALA A 210 -12.72 -12.65 -5.35
C ALA A 210 -12.94 -13.60 -4.16
N ILE A 211 -11.91 -14.35 -3.76
CA ILE A 211 -11.95 -15.22 -2.59
C ILE A 211 -12.21 -14.40 -1.32
N GLY A 212 -11.42 -13.34 -1.09
CA GLY A 212 -11.57 -12.51 0.10
C GLY A 212 -12.92 -11.79 0.18
N LEU A 213 -13.52 -11.42 -0.96
CA LEU A 213 -14.87 -10.90 -1.01
C LEU A 213 -15.91 -11.97 -0.64
N GLY A 214 -15.76 -13.20 -1.15
CA GLY A 214 -16.61 -14.33 -0.81
C GLY A 214 -16.64 -14.60 0.71
N ASP A 215 -15.47 -14.64 1.34
CA ASP A 215 -15.34 -14.86 2.78
C ASP A 215 -16.05 -13.76 3.60
N LYS A 216 -15.91 -12.49 3.18
CA LYS A 216 -16.59 -11.36 3.83
C LYS A 216 -18.11 -11.43 3.68
N LEU A 217 -18.61 -11.82 2.50
CA LEU A 217 -20.04 -11.95 2.25
C LEU A 217 -20.67 -13.05 3.11
N LEU A 218 -19.99 -14.19 3.25
CA LEU A 218 -20.43 -15.29 4.12
C LEU A 218 -20.54 -14.81 5.58
N ARG A 219 -19.50 -14.15 6.09
CA ARG A 219 -19.51 -13.59 7.47
C ARG A 219 -20.59 -12.53 7.69
N SER A 220 -20.81 -11.66 6.71
CA SER A 220 -21.87 -10.64 6.80
C SER A 220 -23.26 -11.28 6.81
N GLY A 221 -23.46 -12.34 6.02
CA GLY A 221 -24.71 -13.11 6.01
C GLY A 221 -25.00 -13.83 7.32
N GLU A 222 -23.99 -14.41 7.97
CA GLU A 222 -24.10 -15.01 9.31
C GLU A 222 -24.51 -13.98 10.35
N TRP A 223 -23.83 -12.83 10.37
CA TRP A 223 -24.11 -11.75 11.31
C TRP A 223 -25.55 -11.21 11.20
N LYS A 224 -26.08 -11.05 9.98
CA LYS A 224 -27.47 -10.64 9.77
C LYS A 224 -28.47 -11.68 10.31
N ARG A 225 -28.25 -12.96 10.05
CA ARG A 225 -29.11 -14.04 10.55
C ARG A 225 -29.14 -14.10 12.08
N ASP A 226 -28.00 -13.88 12.73
CA ASP A 226 -27.92 -13.87 14.19
C ASP A 226 -28.64 -12.67 14.81
N GLN A 227 -28.56 -11.49 14.18
CA GLN A 227 -29.35 -10.33 14.60
C GLN A 227 -30.86 -10.57 14.48
N GLU A 228 -31.30 -11.16 13.37
CA GLU A 228 -32.72 -11.48 13.13
C GLU A 228 -33.24 -12.49 14.16
N ARG A 229 -32.46 -13.55 14.45
CA ARG A 229 -32.79 -14.53 15.51
C ARG A 229 -32.89 -13.88 16.89
N SER A 230 -31.94 -12.99 17.21
CA SER A 230 -31.92 -12.27 18.49
C SER A 230 -33.04 -11.23 18.63
N ALA A 231 -33.53 -10.69 17.51
CA ALA A 231 -34.70 -9.79 17.48
C ALA A 231 -36.00 -10.59 17.63
N ALA A 232 -36.14 -11.73 16.94
CA ALA A 232 -37.29 -12.61 17.05
C ALA A 232 -37.46 -13.20 18.46
N GLY A 233 -36.36 -13.58 19.12
CA GLY A 233 -36.39 -14.08 20.50
C GLY A 233 -36.78 -13.04 21.56
N ARG A 234 -36.62 -11.74 21.26
CA ARG A 234 -37.01 -10.65 22.17
C ARG A 234 -38.49 -10.23 22.05
N LEU A 235 -39.19 -10.68 21.01
CA LEU A 235 -40.63 -10.42 20.81
C LEU A 235 -41.52 -11.52 21.42
N LEU A 236 -40.94 -12.59 21.95
CA LEU A 236 -41.64 -13.71 22.59
C LEU A 236 -41.57 -13.68 24.14
N HIS A 237 -41.12 -12.56 24.70
CA HIS A 237 -41.09 -12.25 26.14
C HIS A 237 -41.72 -10.88 26.39
#